data_AF-A0A239DF31-F1
#
_entry.id   AF-A0A239DF31-F1
#
_cell.length_a   1.000
_cell.length_b   1.000
_cell.length_c   1.000
_cell.angle_alpha   90.00
_cell.angle_beta   90.00
_cell.angle_gamma   90.00
#
_symmetry.space_group_name_H-M   'P 1'
#
loop_
_entity.id
_entity.type
_entity.pdbx_description
1 polymer ?
#
loop_
_entity_poly.entity_id
_entity_poly.type
_entity_poly.pdbx_seq_one_letter_code
_entity_poly.pdbx_strand_id
1 'polypeptide(L)' 'MIERIESAAGTARVEMQADGSGHYRYVLPVWIAAAPEDEGALGDGVWMIEEVSGLYGWRGPCLNDAKRALRLQDAPGVES' A
#
# COMPACT_ATOMS: atom_id res chain seq x y z
N MET A 1 -12.63 4.78 -3.35
CA MET A 1 -11.98 3.50 -2.96
C MET A 1 -12.95 2.37 -3.26
N ILE A 2 -12.48 1.27 -3.84
CA ILE A 2 -13.31 0.12 -4.22
C ILE A 2 -12.95 -1.18 -3.50
N GLU A 3 -11.71 -1.30 -3.02
CA GLU A 3 -11.23 -2.49 -2.30
C GLU A 3 -10.00 -2.12 -1.47
N ARG A 4 -9.81 -2.79 -0.33
CA ARG A 4 -8.62 -2.66 0.54
C ARG A 4 -8.16 -4.05 0.94
N ILE A 5 -6.86 -4.29 0.86
CA ILE A 5 -6.21 -5.54 1.29
C ILE A 5 -5.04 -5.17 2.18
N GLU A 6 -4.99 -5.75 3.38
CA GLU A 6 -3.93 -5.52 4.36
C GLU A 6 -2.95 -6.69 4.38
N SER A 7 -1.69 -6.39 4.69
CA SER A 7 -0.68 -7.41 4.93
C SER A 7 -0.97 -8.17 6.23
N ALA A 8 -0.40 -9.37 6.36
CA ALA A 8 -0.56 -10.17 7.57
C ALA A 8 0.05 -9.49 8.82
N ALA A 9 1.12 -8.71 8.62
CA ALA A 9 1.78 -7.95 9.68
C ALA A 9 1.02 -6.67 10.07
N GLY A 10 0.02 -6.24 9.29
CA GLY A 10 -0.70 -4.98 9.51
C GLY A 10 0.13 -3.72 9.26
N THR A 11 1.31 -3.86 8.65
CA THR A 11 2.27 -2.76 8.38
C THR A 11 2.22 -2.28 6.94
N ALA A 12 1.47 -2.92 6.06
CA ALA A 12 1.27 -2.50 4.69
C ALA A 12 -0.16 -2.75 4.26
N ARG A 13 -0.66 -1.96 3.33
CA ARG A 13 -1.96 -2.19 2.71
C ARG A 13 -1.98 -1.68 1.29
N VAL A 14 -2.81 -2.30 0.45
CA VAL A 14 -3.16 -1.73 -0.85
C VAL A 14 -4.59 -1.24 -0.84
N GLU A 15 -4.79 -0.05 -1.38
CA GLU A 15 -6.10 0.59 -1.55
C GLU A 15 -6.39 0.73 -3.04
N MET A 16 -7.32 -0.07 -3.54
CA MET A 16 -7.76 0.05 -4.93
C MET A 16 -8.76 1.19 -5.10
N GLN A 17 -8.57 1.91 -6.19
CA GLN A 17 -9.37 3.05 -6.59
C GLN A 17 -9.84 2.85 -8.03
N ALA A 18 -11.02 3.38 -8.33
CA ALA A 18 -11.49 3.55 -9.70
C ALA A 18 -11.76 5.04 -9.92
N ASP A 19 -11.39 5.56 -11.09
CA ASP A 19 -11.74 6.91 -11.50
C ASP A 19 -13.12 6.93 -12.18
N GLY A 20 -13.64 8.13 -12.43
CA GLY A 20 -14.92 8.32 -13.13
C GLY A 20 -14.90 7.94 -14.62
N SER A 21 -13.74 7.58 -15.16
CA SER A 21 -13.53 7.19 -16.56
C SER A 21 -13.40 5.67 -16.74
N GLY A 22 -13.52 4.90 -15.65
CA GLY A 22 -13.45 3.44 -15.68
C GLY A 22 -12.03 2.87 -15.60
N HIS A 23 -11.03 3.69 -15.27
CA HIS A 23 -9.69 3.19 -14.99
C HIS A 23 -9.54 2.81 -13.52
N TYR A 24 -8.60 1.90 -13.27
CA TYR A 24 -8.27 1.39 -11.95
C TYR A 24 -6.83 1.75 -11.59
N ARG A 25 -6.57 1.97 -10.30
CA ARG A 25 -5.22 2.06 -9.75
C ARG A 25 -5.20 1.53 -8.32
N TYR A 26 -4.02 1.26 -7.80
CA TYR A 26 -3.83 1.05 -6.37
C TYR A 26 -2.86 2.07 -5.77
N VAL A 27 -3.03 2.31 -4.49
CA VAL A 27 -2.08 3.02 -3.61
C VAL A 27 -1.57 1.99 -2.61
N LEU A 28 -0.27 1.99 -2.32
CA LEU A 28 0.36 1.16 -1.31
C LEU A 28 0.83 2.03 -0.14
N PRO A 29 0.01 2.23 0.91
CA PRO A 29 0.51 2.76 2.16
C PRO A 29 1.28 1.73 2.99
N VAL A 30 2.34 2.17 3.65
CA VAL A 30 3.12 1.41 4.63
C VAL A 30 3.13 2.16 5.97
N TRP A 31 3.13 1.42 7.07
CA TRP A 31 3.23 1.95 8.42
C TRP A 31 4.70 2.12 8.78
N ILE A 32 5.07 3.33 9.18
CA ILE A 32 6.39 3.63 9.71
C ILE A 32 6.21 3.96 11.19
N ALA A 33 6.85 3.18 12.06
CA ALA A 33 6.86 3.45 13.49
C ALA A 33 7.53 4.81 13.75
N ALA A 34 6.97 5.59 14.68
CA ALA A 34 7.60 6.82 15.11
C ALA A 34 8.94 6.52 15.78
N ALA A 35 9.93 7.39 15.56
CA ALA A 35 11.12 7.38 16.40
C ALA A 35 10.77 7.93 17.80
N PRO A 36 11.49 7.54 18.86
CA PRO A 36 11.19 7.99 20.24
C PRO A 36 11.08 9.52 20.38
N GLU A 37 11.88 10.28 19.63
CA GLU A 37 11.85 11.74 19.60
C GLU A 37 10.56 12.33 18.98
N ASP A 38 9.85 11.55 18.17
CA ASP A 38 8.67 11.98 17.40
C ASP A 38 7.34 11.44 17.98
N GLU A 39 7.37 10.56 18.98
CA GLU A 39 6.17 9.94 19.59
C GLU A 39 5.16 10.98 20.08
N GLY A 40 5.62 12.14 20.57
CA GLY A 40 4.75 13.22 21.04
C GLY A 40 3.94 13.91 19.93
N ALA A 41 4.36 13.79 18.67
CA ALA A 41 3.68 14.38 17.51
C ALA A 41 2.97 13.35 16.63
N LEU A 42 3.57 12.17 16.46
CA LEU A 42 3.10 11.12 15.55
C LEU A 42 2.41 9.95 16.26
N GLY A 43 2.40 9.91 17.60
CA GLY A 43 1.93 8.75 18.35
C GLY A 43 2.80 7.53 18.04
N ASP A 44 2.17 6.38 17.78
CA ASP A 44 2.89 5.11 17.52
C ASP A 44 3.53 5.06 16.11
N GLY A 45 3.20 5.99 15.21
CA GLY A 45 3.69 6.01 13.84
C GLY A 45 2.72 6.62 12.84
N VAL A 46 3.07 6.52 11.56
CA VAL A 46 2.31 7.14 10.47
C VAL A 46 2.22 6.22 9.25
N TRP A 47 1.09 6.29 8.55
CA TRP A 47 0.93 5.71 7.23
C TRP A 47 1.55 6.61 6.16
N MET A 48 2.56 6.11 5.47
CA MET A 48 3.22 6.78 4.35
C MET A 48 2.83 6.11 3.04
N ILE A 49 2.63 6.88 1.98
CA ILE A 49 2.41 6.33 0.64
C ILE A 49 3.76 5.93 0.06
N GLU A 50 3.99 4.62 -0.06
CA GLU A 50 5.20 4.04 -0.66
C GLU A 50 5.09 4.03 -2.19
N GLU A 51 3.94 3.57 -2.69
CA GLU A 51 3.73 3.43 -4.13
C GLU A 51 2.33 3.92 -4.54
N VAL A 52 2.28 4.51 -5.74
CA VAL A 52 1.03 4.74 -6.45
C VAL A 52 1.17 4.18 -7.86
N SER A 53 0.33 3.21 -8.20
CA SER A 53 0.41 2.56 -9.50
C SER A 53 0.03 3.51 -10.65
N GLY A 54 0.38 3.10 -11.87
CA GLY A 54 -0.24 3.61 -13.09
C GLY A 54 -1.74 3.27 -13.17
N LEU A 55 -2.39 3.76 -14.23
CA LEU A 55 -3.77 3.44 -14.53
C LEU A 55 -3.88 2.14 -15.33
N TYR A 56 -4.82 1.29 -14.93
CA TYR A 56 -5.17 0.05 -15.62
C TYR A 56 -6.56 0.20 -16.24
N GLY A 57 -6.74 -0.31 -17.45
CA GLY A 57 -8.07 -0.38 -18.08
C GLY A 57 -9.00 -1.44 -17.49
N TRP A 58 -8.49 -2.33 -16.63
CA TRP A 58 -9.25 -3.46 -16.10
C TRP A 58 -8.92 -3.71 -14.63
N ARG A 59 -9.96 -4.07 -13.85
CA ARG A 59 -9.82 -4.37 -12.41
C ARG A 59 -8.88 -5.55 -12.13
N GLY A 60 -8.97 -6.63 -12.91
CA GLY A 60 -8.21 -7.87 -12.68
C GLY A 60 -6.69 -7.67 -12.68
N PRO A 61 -6.09 -7.10 -13.74
CA PRO A 61 -4.67 -6.74 -13.79
C PRO A 61 -4.24 -5.82 -12.64
N CYS A 62 -5.04 -4.79 -12.33
CA CYS A 62 -4.75 -3.88 -11.22
C CYS A 62 -4.71 -4.62 -9.87
N LEU A 63 -5.66 -5.52 -9.63
CA LEU A 63 -5.73 -6.33 -8.40
C LEU A 63 -4.55 -7.29 -8.28
N ASN A 64 -4.14 -7.92 -9.39
CA ASN A 64 -3.01 -8.85 -9.39
C ASN A 64 -1.70 -8.13 -9.07
N ASP A 65 -1.48 -6.94 -9.64
CA ASP A 65 -0.27 -6.17 -9.34
C ASP A 65 -0.31 -5.61 -7.91
N ALA A 66 -1.46 -5.11 -7.43
CA ALA A 66 -1.62 -4.70 -6.04
C ALA A 66 -1.29 -5.83 -5.05
N LYS A 67 -1.76 -7.06 -5.31
CA LYS A 67 -1.41 -8.23 -4.49
C LYS A 67 0.06 -8.59 -4.57
N ARG A 68 0.70 -8.41 -5.73
CA ARG A 68 2.14 -8.61 -5.90
C ARG A 68 2.93 -7.59 -5.09
N ALA A 69 2.59 -6.30 -5.20
CA ALA A 69 3.22 -5.22 -4.46
C ALA A 69 3.11 -5.45 -2.94
N LEU A 70 1.92 -5.81 -2.46
CA LEU A 70 1.71 -6.12 -1.04
C LEU A 70 2.58 -7.30 -0.57
N ARG A 71 2.69 -8.37 -1.36
CA ARG A 71 3.55 -9.52 -1.03
C ARG A 71 5.04 -9.18 -0.98
N LEU A 72 5.48 -8.22 -1.80
CA LEU A 72 6.88 -7.78 -1.81
C LEU A 72 7.21 -6.95 -0.57
N GLN A 73 6.24 -6.23 0.01
CA GLN A 73 6.42 -5.55 1.30
C GLN A 73 6.54 -6.53 2.47
N ASP A 74 5.87 -7.68 2.39
CA ASP A 74 5.96 -8.75 3.40
C ASP A 74 7.20 -9.65 3.23
N ALA A 75 7.94 -9.51 2.11
CA ALA A 75 9.12 -10.33 1.88
C ALA A 75 10.27 -9.83 2.77
N PRO A 76 10.88 -10.68 3.62
CA PRO A 76 12.11 -10.30 4.32
C PRO A 76 13.15 -9.94 3.26
N GLY A 77 13.70 -8.72 3.35
CA GLY A 77 14.63 -8.17 2.37
C GLY A 77 15.71 -9.19 2.01
N VAL A 78 15.68 -9.67 0.77
CA VAL A 78 16.85 -10.31 0.19
C VAL A 78 17.78 -9.16 -0.16
N GLU A 79 18.62 -8.76 0.80
CA GLU A 79 19.79 -7.95 0.52
C GLU A 79 20.63 -8.70 -0.53
N SER A 80 20.81 -8.08 -1.69
CA SER A 80 21.73 -8.56 -2.75
C SER A 80 23.11 -7.98 -2.55
#